data_AF-A0A2V9VIZ2-F1
#
_entry.id   AF-A0A2V9VIZ2-F1
#
_cell.length_a   1.000
_cell.length_b   1.000
_cell.length_c   1.000
_cell.angle_alpha   90.00
_cell.angle_beta   90.00
_cell.angle_gamma   90.00
#
_symmetry.space_group_name_H-M   'P 1'
#
loop_
_entity.id
_entity.type
_entity.pdbx_description
1 polymer ?
#
loop_
_entity_poly.entity_id
_entity_poly.type
_entity_poly.pdbx_seq_one_letter_code
_entity_poly.pdbx_strand_id
1 'polypeptide(L)'
;MMNQDDPISVLETLIETCRDGEKGYKDAAEHVKRPDLKAFFAEQSVERGRFARELEAELARLGKPGKKESGSVAGAMHRAWIDTKANLGG
;
A
#
# COMPACT_ATOMS: atom_id res chain seq x y z
N MET A 1 -0.42 18.69 6.87
CA MET A 1 0.65 17.87 7.48
C MET A 1 0.02 16.54 7.82
N MET A 2 0.49 15.46 7.18
CA MET A 2 0.05 14.10 7.53
C MET A 2 0.42 13.88 9.00
N ASN A 3 -0.59 13.62 9.82
CA ASN A 3 -0.40 13.44 11.24
C ASN A 3 0.25 12.05 11.42
N GLN A 4 1.57 12.01 11.65
CA GLN A 4 2.30 10.74 11.84
C GLN A 4 1.88 9.97 13.10
N ASP A 5 0.97 10.55 13.89
CA ASP A 5 0.38 9.94 15.07
C ASP A 5 -0.90 9.12 14.77
N ASP A 6 -1.39 9.11 13.51
CA ASP A 6 -2.52 8.27 13.10
C ASP A 6 -2.04 6.95 12.46
N PRO A 7 -2.22 5.80 13.14
CA PRO A 7 -1.82 4.49 12.62
C PRO A 7 -2.43 4.16 11.25
N ILE A 8 -3.64 4.67 10.94
CA ILE A 8 -4.28 4.44 9.64
C ILE A 8 -3.50 5.13 8.53
N SER A 9 -3.18 6.42 8.70
CA SER A 9 -2.41 7.19 7.72
C SER A 9 -1.01 6.61 7.50
N VAL A 10 -0.36 6.11 8.56
CA VAL A 10 0.95 5.47 8.45
C VAL A 10 0.87 4.20 7.60
N LEU A 11 -0.14 3.35 7.81
CA LEU A 11 -0.32 2.14 7.01
C LEU A 11 -0.60 2.45 5.54
N GLU A 12 -1.42 3.44 5.25
CA GLU A 12 -1.71 3.87 3.88
C GLU A 12 -0.43 4.29 3.13
N THR A 13 0.43 5.10 3.76
CA THR A 13 1.72 5.51 3.18
C THR A 13 2.66 4.32 2.93
N LEU A 14 2.70 3.37 3.87
CA LEU A 14 3.54 2.17 3.72
C LEU A 14 3.03 1.26 2.60
N ILE A 15 1.71 1.13 2.43
CA ILE A 15 1.10 0.39 1.32
C ILE A 15 1.51 1.01 -0.01
N GLU A 16 1.34 2.33 -0.16
CA GLU A 16 1.71 3.06 -1.38
C GLU A 16 3.20 2.89 -1.71
N THR A 17 4.07 3.09 -0.73
CA THR A 17 5.52 2.89 -0.87
C THR A 17 5.86 1.47 -1.35
N CYS A 18 5.15 0.46 -0.84
CA CYS A 18 5.35 -0.92 -1.28
C CYS A 18 4.83 -1.15 -2.71
N ARG A 19 3.68 -0.57 -3.10
CA ARG A 19 3.14 -0.72 -4.46
C ARG A 19 4.02 -0.03 -5.50
N ASP A 20 4.54 1.15 -5.20
CA ASP A 20 5.49 1.85 -6.06
C ASP A 20 6.81 1.08 -6.18
N GLY A 21 7.29 0.52 -5.06
CA GLY A 21 8.45 -0.36 -5.06
C GLY A 21 8.22 -1.63 -5.90
N GLU A 22 7.06 -2.28 -5.78
CA GLU A 22 6.68 -3.45 -6.58
C GLU A 22 6.77 -3.15 -8.08
N LYS A 23 6.20 -2.02 -8.51
CA LYS A 23 6.25 -1.56 -9.91
C LYS A 23 7.66 -1.18 -10.34
N GLY A 24 8.38 -0.37 -9.57
CA GLY A 24 9.72 0.09 -9.92
C GLY A 24 10.73 -1.06 -10.04
N TYR A 25 10.64 -2.05 -9.16
CA TYR A 25 11.47 -3.25 -9.26
C TYR A 25 11.09 -4.14 -10.45
N LYS A 26 9.79 -4.26 -10.76
CA LYS A 26 9.35 -4.98 -11.96
C LYS A 26 9.92 -4.32 -13.23
N ASP A 27 9.77 -3.00 -13.34
CA ASP A 27 10.30 -2.22 -14.46
C ASP A 27 11.83 -2.39 -14.56
N ALA A 28 12.55 -2.34 -13.44
CA ALA A 28 14.00 -2.58 -13.42
C ALA A 28 14.38 -3.99 -13.90
N ALA A 29 13.63 -5.02 -13.50
CA ALA A 29 13.83 -6.40 -13.95
C ALA A 29 13.61 -6.57 -15.46
N GLU A 30 12.69 -5.80 -16.05
CA GLU A 30 12.40 -5.84 -17.49
C GLU A 30 13.53 -5.19 -18.33
N HIS A 31 14.20 -4.16 -17.80
CA HIS A 31 15.17 -3.36 -18.55
C HIS A 31 16.64 -3.77 -18.31
N VAL A 32 16.96 -4.41 -17.18
CA VAL A 32 18.33 -4.81 -16.88
C VAL A 32 18.76 -6.02 -17.73
N LYS A 33 19.98 -5.96 -18.29
CA LYS A 33 20.53 -7.04 -19.13
C LYS A 33 21.22 -8.15 -18.35
N ARG A 34 21.72 -7.84 -17.15
CA ARG A 34 22.49 -8.79 -16.32
C ARG A 34 21.52 -9.78 -15.66
N PRO A 35 21.66 -11.11 -15.89
CA PRO A 35 20.68 -12.08 -15.41
C PRO A 35 20.51 -12.14 -13.89
N ASP A 36 21.60 -11.95 -13.15
CA ASP A 36 21.61 -11.89 -11.68
C ASP A 36 20.81 -10.69 -11.15
N LEU A 37 20.97 -9.51 -11.77
CA LEU A 37 20.20 -8.32 -11.40
C LEU A 37 18.73 -8.44 -11.80
N LYS A 38 18.44 -9.11 -12.92
CA LYS A 38 17.06 -9.39 -13.34
C LYS A 38 16.35 -10.25 -12.30
N ALA A 39 17.00 -11.32 -11.83
CA ALA A 39 16.48 -12.18 -10.77
C ALA A 39 16.27 -11.40 -9.47
N PHE A 40 17.28 -10.63 -9.04
CA PHE A 40 17.19 -9.80 -7.83
C PHE A 40 16.01 -8.83 -7.88
N PHE A 41 15.86 -8.04 -8.95
CA PHE A 41 14.76 -7.10 -9.06
C PHE A 41 13.39 -7.78 -9.14
N ALA A 42 13.29 -8.94 -9.80
CA ALA A 42 12.05 -9.71 -9.80
C ALA A 42 11.68 -10.18 -8.38
N GLU A 43 12.64 -10.67 -7.61
CA GLU A 43 12.44 -11.06 -6.20
C GLU A 43 12.00 -9.88 -5.34
N GLN A 44 12.67 -8.73 -5.47
CA GLN A 44 12.30 -7.51 -4.73
C GLN A 44 10.89 -7.00 -5.09
N SER A 45 10.49 -7.10 -6.36
CA SER A 45 9.12 -6.75 -6.79
C SER A 45 8.08 -7.60 -6.07
N VAL A 46 8.28 -8.93 -6.05
CA VAL A 46 7.40 -9.88 -5.36
C VAL A 46 7.36 -9.59 -3.85
N GLU A 47 8.50 -9.29 -3.24
CA GLU A 47 8.59 -8.97 -1.82
C GLU A 47 7.81 -7.71 -1.45
N ARG A 48 7.96 -6.63 -2.23
CA ARG A 48 7.20 -5.39 -2.02
C ARG A 48 5.70 -5.61 -2.18
N GLY A 49 5.29 -6.40 -3.17
CA GLY A 49 3.89 -6.79 -3.33
C GLY A 49 3.36 -7.59 -2.12
N ARG A 50 4.19 -8.44 -1.51
CA ARG A 50 3.83 -9.15 -0.26
C ARG A 50 3.62 -8.18 0.90
N PHE A 51 4.55 -7.25 1.13
CA PHE A 51 4.43 -6.27 2.20
C PHE A 51 3.19 -5.39 2.05
N ALA A 52 2.90 -4.92 0.83
CA ALA A 52 1.69 -4.15 0.56
C ALA A 52 0.41 -4.91 0.98
N ARG A 53 0.32 -6.20 0.64
CA ARG A 53 -0.84 -7.04 1.02
C ARG A 53 -0.97 -7.24 2.53
N GLU A 54 0.13 -7.41 3.24
CA GLU A 54 0.13 -7.55 4.70
C GLU A 54 -0.34 -6.25 5.38
N LEU A 55 0.14 -5.11 4.90
CA LEU A 55 -0.26 -3.79 5.39
C LEU A 55 -1.72 -3.47 5.05
N GLU A 56 -2.19 -3.81 3.84
CA GLU A 56 -3.60 -3.69 3.44
C GLU A 56 -4.53 -4.51 4.36
N ALA A 57 -4.09 -5.71 4.77
CA ALA A 57 -4.82 -6.54 5.72
C ALA A 57 -4.91 -5.90 7.11
N GLU A 58 -3.83 -5.26 7.57
CA GLU A 58 -3.81 -4.55 8.86
C GLU A 58 -4.63 -3.26 8.84
N LEU A 59 -4.56 -2.49 7.74
CA LEU A 59 -5.41 -1.31 7.53
C LEU A 59 -6.89 -1.69 7.57
N ALA A 60 -7.26 -2.79 6.92
CA ALA A 60 -8.62 -3.34 6.96
C ALA A 60 -9.02 -3.81 8.37
N ARG A 61 -8.07 -4.25 9.20
CA ARG A 61 -8.31 -4.62 10.60
C ARG A 61 -8.58 -3.38 11.47
N LEU A 62 -7.80 -2.32 11.30
CA LEU A 62 -7.95 -1.05 12.02
C LEU A 62 -9.21 -0.26 11.60
N GLY A 63 -9.60 -0.36 10.33
CA GLY A 63 -10.81 0.28 9.80
C GLY A 63 -12.14 -0.38 10.23
N LYS A 64 -12.12 -1.48 11.01
CA LYS A 64 -13.35 -2.13 11.51
C LYS A 64 -13.84 -1.47 12.82
N PRO A 65 -15.14 -1.16 12.94
CA PRO A 65 -15.66 -0.31 14.02
C PRO A 65 -15.75 -1.03 15.36
N GLY A 66 -14.81 -0.74 16.26
CA GLY A 66 -14.96 -0.91 17.70
C GLY A 66 -15.58 0.32 18.34
N LYS A 67 -16.92 0.30 18.53
CA LYS A 67 -17.78 1.19 19.34
C LYS A 67 -17.25 2.58 19.80
N LYS A 68 -17.97 3.58 19.31
CA LYS A 68 -18.47 4.80 19.99
C LYS A 68 -17.44 5.77 20.57
N GLU A 69 -17.16 6.82 19.79
CA GLU A 69 -17.54 8.18 20.16
C GLU A 69 -18.06 8.85 18.87
N SER A 70 -19.13 9.62 19.00
CA SER A 70 -19.96 10.20 17.94
C SER A 70 -19.17 10.81 16.75
N GLY A 71 -19.44 10.34 15.53
CA GLY A 71 -18.98 10.99 14.29
C GLY A 71 -17.50 10.81 13.92
N SER A 72 -16.88 9.69 14.29
CA SER A 72 -15.43 9.51 14.16
C SER A 72 -14.92 9.21 12.73
N VAL A 73 -14.08 10.14 12.26
CA VAL A 73 -13.03 10.17 11.21
C VAL A 73 -12.68 8.86 10.46
N ALA A 74 -12.69 7.69 11.09
CA ALA A 74 -12.46 6.39 10.41
C ALA A 74 -13.44 6.12 9.24
N GLY A 75 -14.64 6.69 9.27
CA GLY A 75 -15.63 6.58 8.19
C GLY A 75 -15.28 7.37 6.91
N ALA A 76 -14.39 8.37 6.97
CA ALA A 76 -13.96 9.16 5.81
C ALA A 76 -12.76 8.52 5.08
N MET A 77 -11.82 7.94 5.83
CA MET A 77 -10.69 7.17 5.28
C MET A 77 -11.17 5.96 4.47
N HIS A 78 -12.23 5.30 4.93
CA HIS A 78 -12.87 4.19 4.24
C HIS A 78 -13.47 4.54 2.86
N ARG A 79 -13.68 5.82 2.55
CA ARG A 79 -14.20 6.25 1.25
C ARG A 79 -13.09 6.72 0.30
N ALA A 80 -12.04 7.33 0.82
CA ALA A 80 -10.88 7.73 0.01
C ALA A 80 -10.16 6.54 -0.63
N TRP A 81 -10.02 5.41 0.09
CA TRP A 81 -9.44 4.17 -0.47
C TRP A 81 -10.28 3.54 -1.60
N ILE A 82 -11.60 3.78 -1.62
CA ILE A 82 -12.48 3.31 -2.70
C ILE A 82 -12.31 4.15 -3.97
N ASP A 83 -12.10 5.46 -3.86
CA ASP A 83 -11.81 6.32 -5.01
C ASP A 83 -10.43 6.06 -5.62
N THR A 84 -9.42 5.77 -4.79
CA THR A 84 -8.07 5.41 -5.27
C THR A 84 -8.07 4.13 -6.12
N LYS A 85 -9.01 3.19 -5.88
CA LYS A 85 -9.21 2.02 -6.74
C LYS A 85 -10.00 2.32 -8.01
N ALA A 86 -10.90 3.29 -7.98
CA ALA A 86 -11.74 3.62 -9.14
C ALA A 86 -10.94 4.29 -10.28
N ASN A 87 -9.95 5.12 -9.95
CA ASN A 87 -9.10 5.79 -10.94
C ASN A 87 -7.95 4.93 -11.50
N LEU A 88 -7.67 3.77 -10.91
CA LEU A 88 -6.72 2.79 -11.46
C LEU A 88 -7.38 1.80 -12.45
N GLY A 89 -8.70 1.93 -12.66
CA GLY A 89 -9.50 1.18 -13.63
C GLY A 89 -10.19 2.04 -14.69
N GLY A 90 -9.69 3.26 -14.93
CA GLY A 90 -10.12 4.18 -15.99
C GLY A 90 -8.97 4.57 -16.91
#